data_AF-A0A388NMK5-F1
#
_entry.id   AF-A0A388NMK5-F1
#
_cell.length_a   1.000
_cell.length_b   1.000
_cell.length_c   1.000
_cell.angle_alpha   90.00
_cell.angle_beta   90.00
_cell.angle_gamma   90.00
#
_symmetry.space_group_name_H-M   'P 1'
#
loop_
_entity.id
_entity.type
_entity.pdbx_description
1 polymer ?
#
loop_
_entity_poly.entity_id
_entity_poly.type
_entity_poly.pdbx_seq_one_letter_code
_entity_poly.pdbx_strand_id
1 'polypeptide(L)'
;MRALFRCPAPPRGTTQFREGDTLLGIALRYGIKLEALLATNPGINAQLIRIGQQVQLPVNANETRTSGGTDEPSANVAIDPPVCYPSPGGRTFCIAVVHNNDTEPLTNIQLTFDALTAASTPDVSQTTTLQVELLWPGETAAAHAWFAAGSAAGGA
;
A
#
# COMPACT_ATOMS: atom_id res chain seq x y z
N MET A 1 25.68 -5.27 -17.60
CA MET A 1 25.72 -3.84 -17.96
C MET A 1 25.12 -3.06 -16.80
N ARG A 2 25.85 -2.12 -16.20
CA ARG A 2 25.40 -1.35 -15.03
C ARG A 2 24.68 -0.10 -15.54
N ALA A 3 23.36 -0.04 -15.40
CA ALA A 3 22.60 1.16 -15.74
C ALA A 3 22.78 2.18 -14.60
N LEU A 4 23.42 3.31 -14.91
CA LEU A 4 23.44 4.48 -14.02
C LEU A 4 22.10 5.21 -14.19
N PHE A 5 21.15 4.97 -13.30
CA PHE A 5 19.98 5.83 -13.18
C PHE A 5 20.42 7.14 -12.54
N ARG A 6 20.57 8.18 -13.35
CA ARG A 6 20.66 9.55 -12.83
C ARG A 6 19.27 9.94 -12.36
N CYS A 7 19.14 10.22 -11.06
CA CYS A 7 17.93 10.82 -10.52
C CYS A 7 17.71 12.18 -11.23
N PRO A 8 16.60 12.40 -11.94
CA PRO A 8 16.30 13.71 -12.48
C PRO A 8 16.17 14.70 -11.31
N ALA A 9 16.88 15.83 -11.40
CA ALA A 9 16.76 16.89 -10.40
C ALA A 9 15.30 17.35 -10.27
N PRO A 10 14.88 17.84 -9.09
CA PRO A 10 13.54 18.39 -8.90
C PRO A 10 13.18 19.33 -10.04
N PRO A 11 12.04 19.12 -10.71
CA PRO A 11 11.59 20.05 -11.73
C PRO A 11 11.27 21.38 -11.05
N ARG A 12 12.04 22.41 -11.36
CA ARG A 12 11.79 23.78 -10.88
C ARG A 12 10.96 24.51 -11.93
N GLY A 13 9.91 25.19 -11.51
CA GLY A 13 9.17 26.12 -12.37
C GLY A 13 7.66 25.89 -12.36
N THR A 14 7.02 26.31 -13.45
CA THR A 14 5.57 26.32 -13.60
C THR A 14 5.19 25.46 -14.80
N THR A 15 4.21 24.58 -14.63
CA THR A 15 3.57 23.87 -15.75
C THR A 15 2.14 24.39 -15.94
N GLN A 16 1.44 23.94 -16.98
CA GLN A 16 0.05 24.28 -17.22
C GLN A 16 -0.77 23.01 -17.40
N PHE A 17 -2.01 23.02 -16.94
CA PHE A 17 -2.95 21.94 -17.22
C PHE A 17 -3.22 21.84 -18.72
N ARG A 18 -3.11 20.63 -19.26
CA ARG A 18 -3.54 20.28 -20.61
C ARG A 18 -4.85 19.51 -20.55
N GLU A 19 -5.45 19.29 -21.71
CA GLU A 19 -6.61 18.41 -21.82
C GLU A 19 -6.28 17.02 -21.26
N GLY A 20 -7.10 16.56 -20.31
CA GLY A 20 -6.90 15.27 -19.62
C GLY A 20 -5.89 15.28 -18.47
N ASP A 21 -5.22 16.39 -18.18
CA ASP A 21 -4.34 16.48 -17.01
C ASP A 21 -5.15 16.51 -15.71
N THR A 22 -4.61 15.84 -14.69
CA THR A 22 -5.08 15.92 -13.31
C THR A 22 -3.91 16.34 -12.41
N LEU A 23 -4.19 16.88 -11.22
CA LEU A 23 -3.15 17.18 -10.24
C LEU A 23 -2.33 15.94 -9.88
N LEU A 24 -2.99 14.79 -9.73
CA LEU A 24 -2.32 13.51 -9.50
C LEU A 24 -1.42 13.12 -10.69
N GLY A 25 -1.90 13.26 -11.93
CA GLY A 25 -1.11 12.98 -13.13
C GLY A 25 0.13 13.87 -13.23
N ILE A 26 0.01 15.16 -12.92
CA ILE A 26 1.14 16.10 -12.85
C ILE A 26 2.12 15.70 -11.74
N ALA A 27 1.62 15.43 -10.54
CA ALA A 27 2.43 14.99 -9.40
C ALA A 27 3.24 13.72 -9.74
N LEU A 28 2.59 12.72 -10.33
CA LEU A 28 3.22 11.47 -10.76
C LEU A 28 4.28 11.69 -11.84
N ARG A 29 3.96 12.50 -12.86
CA ARG A 29 4.86 12.85 -13.96
C ARG A 29 6.15 13.50 -13.48
N TYR A 30 6.06 14.33 -12.44
CA TYR A 30 7.19 15.09 -11.90
C TYR A 30 7.79 14.46 -10.64
N GLY A 31 7.27 13.33 -10.15
CA GLY A 31 7.80 12.62 -8.99
C GLY A 31 7.57 13.35 -7.65
N ILE A 32 6.54 14.17 -7.57
CA ILE A 32 6.22 15.03 -6.42
C ILE A 32 5.03 14.42 -5.65
N LYS A 33 4.98 14.62 -4.33
CA LYS A 33 3.79 14.31 -3.52
C LYS A 33 2.61 15.20 -3.90
N LEU A 34 1.39 14.63 -3.94
CA LEU A 34 0.20 15.40 -4.30
C LEU A 34 -0.07 16.51 -3.27
N GLU A 35 0.20 16.23 -2.00
CA GLU A 35 0.03 17.14 -0.87
C GLU A 35 0.96 18.36 -1.02
N ALA A 36 2.22 18.14 -1.36
CA ALA A 36 3.19 19.20 -1.62
C ALA A 36 2.77 20.07 -2.83
N LEU A 37 2.22 19.43 -3.88
CA LEU A 37 1.72 20.13 -5.05
C LEU A 37 0.48 20.98 -4.72
N LEU A 38 -0.45 20.46 -3.93
CA LEU A 38 -1.65 21.18 -3.46
C LEU A 38 -1.29 22.34 -2.53
N ALA A 39 -0.39 22.11 -1.57
CA ALA A 39 0.06 23.14 -0.63
C ALA A 39 0.75 24.31 -1.33
N THR A 40 1.46 24.04 -2.43
CA THR A 40 2.07 25.09 -3.27
C THR A 40 1.03 25.86 -4.09
N ASN A 41 -0.15 25.28 -4.32
CA ASN A 41 -1.18 25.83 -5.19
C ASN A 41 -2.56 25.95 -4.49
N PRO A 42 -2.68 26.71 -3.37
CA PRO A 42 -3.91 26.78 -2.58
C PRO A 42 -5.11 27.39 -3.33
N GLY A 43 -4.87 28.12 -4.43
CA GLY A 43 -5.91 28.69 -5.28
C GLY A 43 -6.44 27.75 -6.36
N ILE A 44 -5.91 26.52 -6.48
CA ILE A 44 -6.36 25.56 -7.48
C ILE A 44 -7.43 24.67 -6.86
N ASN A 45 -8.66 24.79 -7.38
CA ASN A 45 -9.71 23.85 -7.06
C ASN A 45 -9.58 22.60 -7.94
N ALA A 46 -9.28 21.45 -7.33
CA ALA A 46 -9.11 20.17 -8.01
C ALA A 46 -10.36 19.71 -8.78
N GLN A 47 -11.55 20.17 -8.40
CA GLN A 47 -12.82 19.88 -9.08
C GLN A 47 -13.12 20.84 -10.24
N LEU A 48 -12.37 21.94 -10.37
CA LEU A 48 -12.59 23.01 -11.34
C LEU A 48 -11.27 23.41 -12.00
N ILE A 49 -10.66 22.43 -12.68
CA ILE A 49 -9.41 22.62 -13.42
C ILE A 49 -9.71 23.24 -14.79
N ARG A 50 -8.98 24.30 -15.15
CA ARG A 50 -9.06 24.94 -16.48
C ARG A 50 -7.83 24.61 -17.31
N ILE A 51 -8.04 24.25 -18.57
CA ILE A 51 -6.93 24.06 -19.53
C ILE A 51 -6.16 25.39 -19.66
N GLY A 52 -4.83 25.32 -19.64
CA GLY A 52 -3.93 26.47 -19.65
C GLY A 52 -3.71 27.13 -18.28
N GLN A 53 -4.41 26.69 -17.24
CA GLN A 53 -4.17 27.19 -15.88
C GLN A 53 -2.79 26.76 -15.39
N GLN A 54 -2.06 27.71 -14.81
CA GLN A 54 -0.71 27.49 -14.31
C GLN A 54 -0.71 26.72 -12.99
N VAL A 55 0.24 25.80 -12.85
CA VAL A 55 0.53 24.99 -11.66
C VAL A 55 1.99 25.21 -11.30
N GLN A 56 2.22 25.68 -10.07
CA GLN A 56 3.55 25.86 -9.53
C GLN A 56 4.09 24.54 -9.00
N LEU A 57 5.29 24.14 -9.41
CA LEU A 57 5.96 22.95 -8.91
C LEU A 57 6.78 23.30 -7.65
N PRO A 58 6.64 22.58 -6.53
CA PRO A 58 7.40 22.86 -5.30
C PRO A 58 8.91 22.76 -5.50
N VAL A 59 9.66 23.70 -4.92
CA VAL A 59 11.13 23.79 -5.01
C VAL A 59 11.84 22.78 -4.10
N ASN A 60 11.17 22.35 -3.03
CA ASN A 60 11.70 21.40 -2.06
C ASN A 60 11.19 19.99 -2.36
N ALA A 61 11.70 19.36 -3.41
CA ALA A 61 11.59 17.90 -3.57
C ALA A 61 12.52 17.14 -2.61
N ASN A 62 12.75 17.64 -1.40
CA ASN A 62 13.16 16.75 -0.31
C ASN A 62 11.99 15.87 0.14
N GLU A 63 10.78 16.18 -0.33
CA GLU A 63 9.74 15.20 -0.55
C GLU A 63 9.71 14.81 -2.03
N THR A 64 10.84 14.33 -2.55
CA THR A 64 10.78 13.19 -3.47
C THR A 64 9.70 12.25 -2.94
N ARG A 65 9.02 11.49 -3.79
CA ARG A 65 8.63 10.17 -3.31
C ARG A 65 9.92 9.51 -2.80
N THR A 66 10.25 9.71 -1.51
CA THR A 66 10.67 8.61 -0.67
C THR A 66 9.56 7.63 -0.95
N SER A 67 9.83 6.74 -1.90
CA SER A 67 9.14 5.50 -1.99
C SER A 67 9.23 4.93 -0.58
N GLY A 68 8.21 5.21 0.22
CA GLY A 68 7.72 4.30 1.25
C GLY A 68 7.08 3.08 0.60
N GLY A 69 7.13 2.95 -0.73
CA GLY A 69 7.29 1.65 -1.37
C GLY A 69 8.73 1.16 -1.26
N THR A 70 9.22 1.03 -0.02
CA THR A 70 9.99 -0.17 0.29
C THR A 70 8.92 -1.21 0.54
N ASP A 71 9.10 -2.46 0.12
CA ASP A 71 8.30 -3.60 0.58
C ASP A 71 8.48 -3.85 2.10
N GLU A 72 8.67 -2.77 2.88
CA GLU A 72 8.79 -2.77 4.31
C GLU A 72 7.36 -2.78 4.87
N PRO A 73 7.01 -3.79 5.69
CA PRO A 73 5.70 -3.85 6.30
C PRO A 73 5.47 -2.57 7.09
N SER A 74 4.35 -1.90 6.83
CA SER A 74 4.02 -0.69 7.56
C SER A 74 3.95 -1.00 9.06
N ALA A 75 4.61 -0.17 9.87
CA ALA A 75 4.76 -0.40 11.30
C ALA A 75 3.43 -0.31 12.07
N ASN A 76 2.37 0.29 11.49
CA ASN A 76 1.07 0.45 12.13
C ASN A 76 -0.03 -0.43 11.51
N VAL A 77 0.33 -1.55 10.89
CA VAL A 77 -0.63 -2.58 10.51
C VAL A 77 -0.88 -3.50 11.69
N ALA A 78 -2.14 -3.60 12.14
CA ALA A 78 -2.54 -4.58 13.16
C ALA A 78 -3.22 -5.78 12.50
N ILE A 79 -2.87 -6.98 12.95
CA ILE A 79 -3.46 -8.23 12.46
C ILE A 79 -4.09 -8.95 13.65
N ASP A 80 -5.38 -9.22 13.57
CA ASP A 80 -6.08 -10.00 14.59
C ASP A 80 -5.61 -11.46 14.56
N PRO A 81 -5.59 -12.15 15.71
CA PRO A 81 -5.29 -13.58 15.75
C PRO A 81 -6.16 -14.36 14.74
N PRO A 82 -5.56 -15.23 13.91
CA PRO A 82 -6.31 -15.97 12.92
C PRO A 82 -7.27 -16.95 13.59
N VAL A 83 -8.51 -17.00 13.10
CA VAL A 83 -9.50 -18.00 13.51
C VAL A 83 -9.47 -19.15 12.51
N CYS A 84 -9.30 -20.37 12.99
CA CYS A 84 -9.15 -21.56 12.15
C CYS A 84 -10.32 -22.54 12.32
N TYR A 85 -10.85 -23.00 11.19
CA TYR A 85 -12.01 -23.89 11.09
C TYR A 85 -11.60 -25.22 10.45
N PRO A 86 -11.72 -26.36 11.14
CA PRO A 86 -11.50 -27.67 10.54
C PRO A 86 -12.63 -28.02 9.57
N SER A 87 -12.29 -28.49 8.37
CA SER A 87 -13.25 -28.95 7.37
C SER A 87 -13.35 -30.49 7.36
N PRO A 88 -14.51 -31.07 7.00
CA PRO A 88 -14.69 -32.52 6.91
C PRO A 88 -13.71 -33.24 5.96
N GLY A 89 -13.15 -32.51 4.98
CA GLY A 89 -12.16 -33.04 4.04
C GLY A 89 -10.73 -33.11 4.61
N GLY A 90 -10.55 -32.88 5.92
CA GLY A 90 -9.22 -32.90 6.55
C GLY A 90 -8.37 -31.69 6.18
N ARG A 91 -8.96 -30.54 5.87
CA ARG A 91 -8.21 -29.29 5.67
C ARG A 91 -8.63 -28.28 6.74
N THR A 92 -7.75 -27.38 7.11
CA THR A 92 -8.06 -26.28 8.03
C THR A 92 -8.13 -24.97 7.25
N PHE A 93 -9.23 -24.25 7.38
CA PHE A 93 -9.40 -22.91 6.82
C PHE A 93 -9.12 -21.88 7.90
N CYS A 94 -8.13 -21.01 7.70
CA CYS A 94 -7.83 -19.94 8.63
C CYS A 94 -8.13 -18.59 7.99
N ILE A 95 -8.73 -17.69 8.77
CA ILE A 95 -9.01 -16.30 8.38
C ILE A 95 -8.38 -15.35 9.40
N ALA A 96 -7.74 -14.29 8.91
CA ALA A 96 -7.20 -13.20 9.73
C ALA A 96 -7.75 -11.87 9.23
N VAL A 97 -7.97 -10.93 10.15
CA VAL A 97 -8.40 -9.56 9.84
C VAL A 97 -7.20 -8.64 9.96
N VAL A 98 -6.93 -7.88 8.91
CA VAL A 98 -5.90 -6.86 8.84
C VAL A 98 -6.56 -5.50 9.01
N HIS A 99 -6.06 -4.69 9.93
CA HIS A 99 -6.50 -3.33 10.21
C HIS A 99 -5.44 -2.35 9.73
N ASN A 100 -5.85 -1.38 8.93
CA ASN A 100 -4.97 -0.27 8.57
C ASN A 100 -5.08 0.84 9.64
N ASN A 101 -4.13 0.88 10.58
CA ASN A 101 -4.04 1.97 11.55
C ASN A 101 -3.07 3.09 11.11
N ASP A 102 -2.56 3.03 9.88
CA ASP A 102 -1.81 4.14 9.31
C ASP A 102 -2.74 5.27 8.87
N THR A 103 -2.13 6.43 8.64
CA THR A 103 -2.79 7.60 8.06
C THR A 103 -2.79 7.59 6.54
N GLU A 104 -2.15 6.61 5.91
CA GLU A 104 -2.04 6.44 4.46
C GLU A 104 -2.72 5.13 4.01
N PRO A 105 -3.29 5.07 2.80
CA PRO A 105 -3.84 3.84 2.26
C PRO A 105 -2.73 2.83 1.95
N LEU A 106 -2.96 1.57 2.31
CA LEU A 106 -2.05 0.47 2.03
C LEU A 106 -2.41 -0.19 0.70
N THR A 107 -1.41 -0.70 -0.02
CA THR A 107 -1.58 -1.41 -1.30
C THR A 107 -0.63 -2.61 -1.36
N ASN A 108 -0.84 -3.52 -2.31
CA ASN A 108 -0.01 -4.72 -2.51
C ASN A 108 0.16 -5.55 -1.22
N ILE A 109 -0.87 -5.59 -0.38
CA ILE A 109 -0.79 -6.23 0.94
C ILE A 109 -0.73 -7.75 0.76
N GLN A 110 0.38 -8.35 1.20
CA GLN A 110 0.58 -9.79 1.23
C GLN A 110 0.66 -10.26 2.67
N LEU A 111 -0.15 -11.26 3.02
CA LEU A 111 -0.18 -11.87 4.33
C LEU A 111 0.39 -13.29 4.24
N THR A 112 1.40 -13.58 5.05
CA THR A 112 1.96 -14.94 5.20
C THR A 112 1.39 -15.57 6.45
N PHE A 113 0.72 -16.70 6.28
CA PHE A 113 0.25 -17.56 7.36
C PHE A 113 1.25 -18.69 7.58
N ASP A 114 1.84 -18.76 8.76
CA ASP A 114 2.73 -19.83 9.17
C ASP A 114 1.98 -20.84 10.04
N ALA A 115 1.81 -22.05 9.51
CA ALA A 115 1.33 -23.18 10.30
C ALA A 115 2.46 -23.68 11.19
N LEU A 116 2.26 -23.65 12.51
CA LEU A 116 3.24 -24.10 13.49
C LEU A 116 2.99 -25.56 13.88
N THR A 117 4.07 -26.32 14.09
CA THR A 117 3.99 -27.63 14.76
C THR A 117 3.65 -27.48 16.24
N ALA A 118 3.37 -28.59 16.92
CA ALA A 118 3.23 -28.63 18.38
C ALA A 118 4.46 -28.08 19.15
N ALA A 119 5.64 -28.02 18.50
CA ALA A 119 6.85 -27.43 19.04
C ALA A 119 6.99 -25.92 18.75
N SER A 120 5.93 -25.26 18.24
CA SER A 120 5.93 -23.84 17.81
C SER A 120 6.95 -23.50 16.72
N THR A 121 7.36 -24.49 15.92
CA THR A 121 8.22 -24.27 14.74
C THR A 121 7.35 -24.19 13.49
N PRO A 122 7.60 -23.24 12.57
CA PRO A 122 6.88 -23.20 11.30
C PRO A 122 7.11 -24.49 10.51
N ASP A 123 6.01 -25.17 10.17
CA ASP A 123 5.94 -26.39 9.36
C ASP A 123 5.68 -26.03 7.90
N VAL A 124 4.65 -25.20 7.66
CA VAL A 124 4.19 -24.82 6.33
C VAL A 124 3.76 -23.35 6.32
N SER A 125 4.33 -22.56 5.41
CA SER A 125 3.90 -21.17 5.16
C SER A 125 2.98 -21.09 3.94
N GLN A 126 1.99 -20.21 3.98
CA GLN A 126 1.13 -19.86 2.85
C GLN A 126 1.04 -18.34 2.74
N THR A 127 1.42 -17.77 1.60
CA THR A 127 1.28 -16.33 1.35
C THR A 127 0.08 -16.08 0.46
N THR A 128 -0.78 -15.14 0.87
CA THR A 128 -1.93 -14.68 0.08
C THR A 128 -1.90 -13.17 -0.07
N THR A 129 -2.27 -12.69 -1.24
CA THR A 129 -2.59 -11.28 -1.43
C THR A 129 -4.02 -11.03 -0.95
N LEU A 130 -4.27 -9.89 -0.31
CA LEU A 130 -5.63 -9.50 0.03
C LEU A 130 -6.43 -9.19 -1.25
N GLN A 131 -7.73 -9.47 -1.24
CA GLN A 131 -8.60 -9.19 -2.40
C GLN A 131 -8.86 -7.69 -2.62
N VAL A 132 -8.46 -6.85 -1.65
CA VAL A 132 -8.53 -5.40 -1.77
C VAL A 132 -7.19 -4.86 -2.27
N GLU A 133 -7.24 -4.16 -3.40
CA GLU A 133 -6.06 -3.51 -4.02
C GLU A 133 -5.53 -2.36 -3.17
N LEU A 134 -6.44 -1.69 -2.45
CA LEU A 134 -6.20 -0.56 -1.58
C LEU A 134 -7.01 -0.75 -0.29
N LEU A 135 -6.36 -0.58 0.86
CA LEU A 135 -6.99 -0.59 2.19
C LEU A 135 -6.84 0.79 2.81
N TRP A 136 -7.94 1.54 2.98
CA TRP A 136 -7.89 2.93 3.46
C TRP A 136 -7.61 3.03 4.97
N PRO A 137 -7.16 4.19 5.47
CA PRO A 137 -7.01 4.44 6.91
C PRO A 137 -8.29 4.12 7.70
N GLY A 138 -8.16 3.29 8.72
CA GLY A 138 -9.26 2.84 9.58
C GLY A 138 -10.13 1.74 8.98
N GLU A 139 -9.85 1.28 7.76
CA GLU A 139 -10.52 0.11 7.18
C GLU A 139 -9.88 -1.20 7.62
N THR A 140 -10.66 -2.27 7.45
CA THR A 140 -10.25 -3.64 7.73
C THR A 140 -10.44 -4.50 6.49
N ALA A 141 -9.55 -5.46 6.28
CA ALA A 141 -9.73 -6.47 5.24
C ALA A 141 -9.35 -7.86 5.73
N ALA A 142 -10.06 -8.86 5.20
CA ALA A 142 -9.83 -10.25 5.55
C ALA A 142 -8.86 -10.92 4.57
N ALA A 143 -7.95 -11.72 5.11
CA ALA A 143 -7.11 -12.64 4.37
C ALA A 143 -7.41 -14.07 4.84
N HIS A 144 -7.21 -15.06 3.96
CA HIS A 144 -7.45 -16.46 4.32
C HIS A 144 -6.40 -17.40 3.75
N ALA A 145 -6.20 -18.54 4.41
CA ALA A 145 -5.35 -19.62 3.93
C ALA A 145 -5.96 -21.00 4.23
N TRP A 146 -5.60 -21.98 3.41
CA TRP A 146 -5.97 -23.38 3.62
C TRP A 146 -4.73 -24.20 3.96
N PHE A 147 -4.84 -25.01 5.01
CA PHE A 147 -3.78 -25.91 5.45
C PHE A 147 -4.23 -27.37 5.37
N ALA A 148 -3.25 -28.28 5.25
CA ALA A 148 -3.50 -29.71 5.37
C ALA A 148 -3.89 -30.08 6.82
N ALA A 149 -4.48 -31.26 7.00
CA ALA A 149 -4.88 -31.78 8.30
C ALA A 149 -3.68 -31.78 9.26
N GLY A 150 -3.83 -31.18 10.44
CA GLY A 150 -2.81 -31.21 11.49
C GLY A 150 -1.72 -30.13 11.41
N SER A 151 -1.62 -29.36 10.33
CA SER A 151 -0.59 -28.31 10.21
C SER A 151 -0.98 -26.96 10.84
N ALA A 152 -2.27 -26.62 10.93
CA ALA A 152 -2.75 -25.34 11.45
C ALA A 152 -3.60 -25.47 12.72
N ALA A 153 -3.08 -26.21 13.71
CA ALA A 153 -3.72 -26.31 15.01
C ALA A 153 -3.12 -25.24 15.96
N GLY A 154 -3.79 -24.10 16.08
CA GLY A 154 -3.42 -23.06 17.03
C GLY A 154 -4.63 -22.29 17.55
N GLY A 155 -5.00 -22.56 18.81
CA GLY A 155 -5.75 -21.66 19.69
C GLY A 155 -7.28 -21.77 19.64
N ALA A 156 -7.84 -22.32 20.71
CA ALA A 156 -9.24 -22.16 21.12
C ALA A 156 -9.49 -20.77 21.73
#